data_AF-A0A4Y8S603-F1
#
_entry.id   AF-A0A4Y8S603-F1
#
_cell.length_a   1.000
_cell.length_b   1.000
_cell.length_c   1.000
_cell.angle_alpha   90.00
_cell.angle_beta   90.00
_cell.angle_gamma   90.00
#
_symmetry.space_group_name_H-M   'P 1'
#
loop_
_entity.id
_entity.type
_entity.pdbx_description
1 polymer ?
#
loop_
_entity_poly.entity_id
_entity_poly.type
_entity_poly.pdbx_seq_one_letter_code
_entity_poly.pdbx_strand_id
1 'polypeptide(L)'
;MLTPTNHTLEKLELLLKSAGYRVRYEKGNFKTGACLLQNSRMIVVNKFANLESKIAAVADLARTLEIDQHLLDEKQAAFLHQLKQTTLQL
;
A
#
# COMPACT_ATOMS: atom_id res chain seq x y z
N MET A 1 -13.70 6.97 -2.63
CA MET A 1 -13.66 5.66 -3.32
C MET A 1 -12.36 5.62 -4.11
N LEU A 2 -11.47 4.65 -3.89
CA LEU A 2 -10.24 4.54 -4.68
C LEU A 2 -10.59 3.97 -6.06
N THR A 3 -10.28 4.69 -7.13
CA THR A 3 -10.45 4.15 -8.48
C THR A 3 -9.34 3.13 -8.76
N PRO A 4 -9.67 1.88 -9.11
CA PRO A 4 -8.68 0.84 -9.32
C PRO A 4 -8.00 0.97 -10.69
N THR A 5 -7.11 1.95 -10.78
CA THR A 5 -6.32 2.23 -11.98
C THR A 5 -4.84 1.94 -11.72
N ASN A 6 -4.08 1.63 -12.78
CA ASN A 6 -2.62 1.44 -12.65
C ASN A 6 -1.96 2.67 -11.99
N HIS A 7 -2.47 3.87 -12.28
CA HIS A 7 -2.00 5.10 -11.68
C HIS A 7 -2.17 5.15 -10.14
N THR A 8 -3.29 4.60 -9.63
CA THR A 8 -3.51 4.47 -8.18
C THR A 8 -2.52 3.49 -7.55
N LEU A 9 -2.24 2.37 -8.22
CA LEU A 9 -1.24 1.39 -7.77
C LEU A 9 0.15 2.02 -7.70
N GLU A 10 0.58 2.71 -8.76
CA GLU A 10 1.88 3.39 -8.81
C GLU A 10 2.02 4.44 -7.70
N LYS A 11 0.95 5.20 -7.40
CA LYS A 11 0.94 6.16 -6.28
C LYS A 11 1.15 5.48 -4.93
N LEU A 12 0.48 4.35 -4.69
CA LEU A 12 0.62 3.57 -3.46
C LEU A 12 2.03 3.00 -3.32
N GLU A 13 2.58 2.46 -4.41
CA GLU A 13 3.95 1.94 -4.43
C GLU A 13 4.98 3.04 -4.16
N LEU A 14 4.80 4.22 -4.76
CA LEU A 14 5.68 5.37 -4.55
C LEU A 14 5.58 5.88 -3.11
N LEU A 15 4.38 5.95 -2.53
CA LEU A 15 4.17 6.34 -1.14
C LEU A 15 4.89 5.38 -0.18
N LEU A 16 4.71 4.08 -0.38
CA LEU A 16 5.39 3.07 0.42
C LEU A 16 6.91 3.13 0.27
N LYS A 17 7.39 3.40 -0.95
CA LYS A 17 8.81 3.60 -1.23
C LYS A 17 9.38 4.83 -0.51
N SER A 18 8.69 5.96 -0.52
CA SER A 18 9.08 7.16 0.24
C SER A 18 9.10 6.88 1.74
N ALA A 19 8.14 6.08 2.22
CA ALA A 19 8.09 5.62 3.61
C ALA A 19 9.17 4.57 3.97
N GLY A 20 10.03 4.18 3.04
CA GLY A 20 11.12 3.22 3.26
C GLY A 20 10.73 1.75 3.12
N TYR A 21 9.53 1.46 2.59
CA TYR A 21 9.07 0.10 2.30
C TYR A 21 9.35 -0.28 0.85
N ARG A 22 9.69 -1.55 0.60
CA ARG A 22 9.89 -2.09 -0.75
C ARG A 22 8.76 -3.02 -1.14
N VAL A 23 7.99 -2.67 -2.18
CA VAL A 23 6.97 -3.55 -2.75
C VAL A 23 7.62 -4.53 -3.74
N ARG A 24 7.34 -5.82 -3.59
CA ARG A 24 7.77 -6.90 -4.48
C ARG A 24 6.59 -7.77 -4.87
N TYR A 25 6.58 -8.20 -6.12
CA TYR A 25 5.58 -9.12 -6.64
C TYR A 25 6.15 -10.52 -6.74
N GLU A 26 5.65 -11.42 -5.91
CA GLU A 26 6.11 -12.81 -5.83
C GLU A 26 4.97 -13.78 -6.15
N LYS A 27 5.36 -14.99 -6.58
CA LYS A 27 4.43 -16.11 -6.71
C LYS A 27 4.32 -16.80 -5.35
N GLY A 28 3.28 -16.46 -4.59
CA GLY A 28 3.03 -17.06 -3.28
C GLY A 28 1.54 -17.18 -2.98
N ASN A 29 1.16 -18.21 -2.22
CA ASN A 29 -0.20 -18.39 -1.75
C ASN A 29 -0.45 -17.52 -0.51
N PHE A 30 -0.50 -16.20 -0.70
CA PHE A 30 -0.79 -15.25 0.37
C PHE A 30 -2.29 -15.27 0.67
N LYS A 31 -2.70 -15.82 1.81
CA LYS A 31 -4.11 -15.88 2.24
C LYS A 31 -4.80 -14.50 2.25
N THR A 32 -4.04 -13.43 2.46
CA THR A 32 -4.50 -12.04 2.57
C THR A 32 -4.15 -11.18 1.34
N GLY A 33 -3.68 -11.78 0.24
CA GLY A 33 -3.33 -11.05 -1.00
C GLY A 33 -1.98 -10.30 -0.96
N ALA A 34 -1.57 -9.79 0.20
CA ALA A 34 -0.23 -9.27 0.46
C ALA A 34 0.27 -9.59 1.87
N CYS A 35 1.60 -9.57 2.05
CA CYS A 35 2.29 -9.83 3.31
C CYS A 35 3.38 -8.78 3.55
N LEU A 36 3.48 -8.28 4.78
CA LEU A 36 4.55 -7.39 5.21
C LEU A 36 5.63 -8.18 5.97
N LEU A 37 6.87 -8.10 5.48
CA LEU A 37 8.06 -8.54 6.18
C LEU A 37 8.58 -7.40 7.05
N GLN A 38 8.20 -7.39 8.34
CA GLN A 38 8.60 -6.35 9.29
C GLN A 38 10.13 -6.20 9.41
N ASN A 39 10.88 -7.31 9.44
CA ASN A 39 12.34 -7.30 9.54
C ASN A 39 13.05 -6.58 8.40
N SER A 40 12.48 -6.59 7.18
CA SER A 40 13.11 -5.99 6.00
C SER A 40 12.31 -4.84 5.40
N ARG A 41 11.22 -4.42 6.07
CA ARG A 41 10.24 -3.45 5.53
C ARG A 41 9.84 -3.79 4.09
N MET A 42 9.68 -5.08 3.79
CA MET A 42 9.39 -5.55 2.43
C MET A 42 7.94 -6.00 2.36
N ILE A 43 7.20 -5.45 1.42
CA ILE A 43 5.81 -5.79 1.15
C ILE A 43 5.80 -6.74 -0.03
N VAL A 44 5.23 -7.92 0.15
CA VAL A 44 5.14 -8.95 -0.88
C VAL A 44 3.69 -9.07 -1.31
N VAL A 45 3.42 -8.79 -2.59
CA VAL A 45 2.09 -8.84 -3.20
C VAL A 45 2.03 -10.02 -4.15
N ASN A 46 0.89 -10.72 -4.18
CA ASN A 46 0.72 -11.82 -5.12
C ASN A 46 0.78 -11.33 -6.58
N LYS A 47 1.72 -11.85 -7.37
CA LYS A 47 1.85 -11.51 -8.80
C LYS A 47 0.59 -11.86 -9.60
N PHE A 48 -0.12 -12.93 -9.24
CA PHE A 48 -1.32 -13.42 -9.92
C PHE A 48 -2.59 -12.65 -9.58
N ALA A 49 -2.56 -11.77 -8.58
CA ALA A 49 -3.70 -10.94 -8.23
C ALA A 49 -4.03 -9.95 -9.36
N ASN A 50 -5.32 -9.69 -9.57
CA ASN A 50 -5.79 -8.64 -10.48
C ASN A 50 -5.48 -7.25 -9.91
N LEU A 51 -5.60 -6.22 -10.76
CA LEU A 51 -5.25 -4.84 -10.40
C LEU A 51 -5.99 -4.35 -9.15
N GLU A 52 -7.30 -4.62 -9.08
CA GLU A 52 -8.14 -4.28 -7.93
C GLU A 52 -7.62 -4.91 -6.63
N SER A 53 -7.34 -6.22 -6.64
CA SER A 53 -6.82 -6.92 -5.46
C SER A 53 -5.45 -6.43 -5.06
N LYS A 54 -4.57 -6.09 -6.02
CA LYS A 54 -3.26 -5.50 -5.74
C LYS A 54 -3.40 -4.15 -5.05
N ILE A 55 -4.24 -3.27 -5.60
CA ILE A 55 -4.50 -1.95 -5.03
C ILE A 55 -5.09 -2.08 -3.63
N ALA A 56 -6.09 -2.94 -3.45
CA ALA A 56 -6.70 -3.18 -2.15
C ALA A 56 -5.67 -3.66 -1.12
N ALA A 57 -4.86 -4.67 -1.47
CA ALA A 57 -3.87 -5.23 -0.55
C ALA A 57 -2.77 -4.23 -0.18
N VAL A 58 -2.28 -3.45 -1.15
CA VAL A 58 -1.26 -2.42 -0.90
C VAL A 58 -1.84 -1.24 -0.11
N ALA A 59 -3.07 -0.83 -0.40
CA ALA A 59 -3.75 0.24 0.34
C ALA A 59 -4.04 -0.15 1.79
N ASP A 60 -4.45 -1.40 2.03
CA ASP A 60 -4.69 -1.93 3.37
C ASP A 60 -3.39 -1.94 4.20
N LEU A 61 -2.29 -2.41 3.60
CA LEU A 61 -0.97 -2.31 4.21
C LEU A 61 -0.57 -0.86 4.48
N ALA A 62 -0.72 0.05 3.51
CA ALA A 62 -0.38 1.46 3.72
C ALA A 62 -1.19 2.12 4.86
N ARG A 63 -2.40 1.64 5.12
CA ARG A 63 -3.25 2.10 6.25
C ARG A 63 -2.79 1.55 7.59
N THR A 64 -2.45 0.27 7.64
CA THR A 64 -2.02 -0.42 8.87
C THR A 64 -0.60 -0.08 9.27
N LEU A 65 0.24 0.29 8.30
CA LEU A 65 1.60 0.72 8.53
C LEU A 65 1.67 2.08 9.23
N GLU A 66 2.55 2.16 10.22
CA GLU A 66 3.03 3.42 10.78
C GLU A 66 4.05 4.02 9.81
N ILE A 67 3.56 4.94 8.98
CA ILE A 67 4.37 5.70 8.04
C ILE A 67 4.63 7.08 8.63
N ASP A 68 5.91 7.43 8.74
CA ASP A 68 6.33 8.75 9.19
C ASP A 68 6.02 9.80 8.10
N GLN A 69 5.20 10.78 8.43
CA GLN A 69 4.77 11.81 7.48
C GLN A 69 5.91 12.74 7.06
N HIS A 70 6.99 12.85 7.85
CA HIS A 70 8.16 13.65 7.49
C HIS A 70 8.97 13.04 6.35
N LEU A 71 8.79 11.75 6.06
CA LEU A 71 9.40 11.07 4.91
C LEU A 71 8.57 11.23 3.63
N LEU A 72 7.37 11.82 3.73
CA LEU A 72 6.44 11.97 2.63
C LEU A 72 6.41 13.41 2.14
N ASP A 73 6.19 13.58 0.84
CA ASP A 73 5.86 14.88 0.25
C ASP A 73 4.41 15.30 0.60
N GLU A 74 4.07 16.58 0.54
CA GLU A 74 2.74 17.11 0.86
C GLU A 74 1.62 16.33 0.15
N LYS A 75 1.82 15.99 -1.13
CA LYS A 75 0.84 15.20 -1.90
C LYS A 75 0.67 13.78 -1.38
N GLN A 76 1.76 13.16 -0.94
CA GLN A 76 1.76 11.79 -0.42
C GLN A 76 1.16 11.74 0.99
N ALA A 77 1.48 12.72 1.83
CA ALA A 77 0.91 12.86 3.17
C ALA A 77 -0.61 13.07 3.09
N ALA A 78 -1.08 13.97 2.21
CA ALA A 78 -2.51 14.17 1.97
C ALA A 78 -3.20 12.90 1.48
N PHE A 79 -2.55 12.14 0.58
CA PHE A 79 -3.08 10.87 0.08
C PHE A 79 -3.16 9.80 1.19
N LEU A 80 -2.13 9.66 2.02
CA LEU A 80 -2.13 8.77 3.19
C LEU A 80 -3.26 9.12 4.16
N HIS A 81 -3.42 10.41 4.43
CA HIS A 81 -4.48 10.91 5.30
C HIS A 81 -5.86 10.55 4.76
N GLN A 82 -6.10 10.79 3.46
CA GLN A 82 -7.34 10.41 2.79
C GLN A 82 -7.58 8.89 2.85
N LEU A 83 -6.52 8.08 2.67
CA LEU A 83 -6.58 6.62 2.79
C LEU A 83 -7.02 6.18 4.18
N LYS A 84 -6.45 6.77 5.24
CA LYS A 84 -6.78 6.45 6.65
C LYS A 84 -8.16 6.98 7.05
N GLN A 85 -8.59 8.14 6.55
CA GLN A 85 -9.94 8.66 6.83
C GLN A 85 -11.06 7.81 6.22
N THR A 86 -10.81 7.13 5.10
CA THR A 86 -11.81 6.32 4.41
C THR A 86 -12.26 5.07 5.20
N THR A 87 -11.59 4.72 6.30
CA THR A 87 -11.97 3.57 7.15
C THR A 87 -12.69 3.96 8.45
N LEU A 88 -12.86 5.25 8.75
CA LEU A 88 -13.67 5.72 9.88
C LEU A 88 -15.16 5.70 9.48
N GLN A 89 -15.73 4.50 9.39
CA GLN A 89 -17.15 4.32 9.65
C GLN A 89 -17.25 3.59 10.99
N LEU A 90 -17.45 4.39 12.05
CA LEU A 90 -17.94 3.94 13.36
C LEU A 90 -19.33 3.33 13.21
#